data_AF-A0A5N3UPL6-F1
#
_entry.id   AF-A0A5N3UPL6-F1
#
_cell.length_a   1.000
_cell.length_b   1.000
_cell.length_c   1.000
_cell.angle_alpha   90.00
_cell.angle_beta   90.00
_cell.angle_gamma   90.00
#
_symmetry.space_group_name_H-M   'P 1'
#
loop_
_entity.id
_entity.type
_entity.pdbx_description
1 polymer ?
#
loop_
_entity_poly.entity_id
_entity_poly.type
_entity_poly.pdbx_seq_one_letter_code
_entity_poly.pdbx_strand_id
1 'polypeptide(L)' 'QVIPCSTEKCWSLHGNCRDTCSRNEKVYVFCLSGKLCCVKPKFQPNISPQLIKT' A
#
# COMPACT_ATOMS: atom_id res chain seq x y z
N GLN A 1 -2.92 -26.58 -12.01
CA GLN A 1 -1.97 -25.51 -11.64
C GLN A 1 -2.75 -24.45 -10.90
N VAL A 2 -2.43 -24.14 -9.64
CA VAL A 2 -2.99 -22.96 -8.96
C VAL A 2 -2.16 -21.79 -9.47
N ILE A 3 -2.71 -21.00 -10.40
CA ILE A 3 -2.09 -19.75 -10.82
C ILE A 3 -2.04 -18.89 -9.55
N PRO A 4 -0.88 -18.51 -9.02
CA PRO A 4 -0.84 -17.66 -7.84
C PRO A 4 -1.59 -16.39 -8.24
N CYS A 5 -2.69 -16.11 -7.55
CA CYS A 5 -3.53 -14.94 -7.77
C CYS A 5 -2.60 -13.73 -7.78
N SER A 6 -2.27 -13.26 -8.98
CA SER A 6 -1.25 -12.24 -9.18
C SER A 6 -1.80 -10.98 -8.53
N THR A 7 -1.38 -10.75 -7.29
CA THR A 7 -2.00 -9.73 -6.46
C THR A 7 -1.64 -8.40 -7.11
N GLU A 8 -2.64 -7.66 -7.58
CA GLU A 8 -2.45 -6.35 -8.20
C GLU A 8 -1.54 -5.53 -7.30
N LYS A 9 -0.46 -5.01 -7.88
CA LYS A 9 0.53 -4.24 -7.15
C LYS A 9 0.20 -2.76 -7.25
N CYS A 10 0.46 -2.05 -6.18
CA CYS A 10 0.25 -0.60 -6.07
C CYS A 10 1.44 0.04 -5.36
N TRP A 11 1.43 1.37 -5.21
CA TRP A 11 2.52 2.11 -4.54
C TRP A 11 3.91 1.75 -5.10
N SER A 12 4.08 1.88 -6.42
CA SER A 12 5.34 1.52 -7.11
C SER A 12 5.86 0.12 -6.78
N LEU A 13 4.96 -0.88 -6.79
CA LEU A 13 5.24 -2.30 -6.49
C LEU A 13 5.52 -2.63 -5.02
N HIS A 14 5.52 -1.64 -4.13
CA HIS A 14 5.74 -1.81 -2.69
C HIS A 14 4.45 -2.09 -1.90
N GLY A 15 3.29 -1.90 -2.53
CA GLY A 15 1.97 -2.22 -2.00
C GLY A 15 1.31 -3.37 -2.76
N ASN A 16 0.28 -3.95 -2.13
CA ASN A 16 -0.57 -4.97 -2.74
C ASN A 16 -2.04 -4.60 -2.54
N CYS A 17 -2.84 -4.80 -3.58
CA CYS A 17 -4.28 -4.56 -3.57
C CYS A 17 -5.02 -5.72 -2.91
N ARG A 18 -5.78 -5.44 -1.85
CA ARG A 18 -6.53 -6.43 -1.06
C ARG A 18 -7.86 -5.84 -0.58
N ASP A 19 -8.83 -6.69 -0.28
CA ASP A 19 -10.12 -6.24 0.28
C ASP A 19 -9.94 -5.61 1.68
N THR A 20 -8.96 -6.10 2.45
CA THR A 20 -8.58 -5.57 3.76
C THR A 20 -7.07 -5.55 3.93
N CYS A 21 -6.54 -4.52 4.59
CA CYS A 21 -5.13 -4.44 4.96
C CYS A 21 -4.82 -5.12 6.28
N SER A 22 -3.58 -5.60 6.43
CA SER A 22 -3.10 -6.13 7.71
C SER A 22 -2.93 -4.98 8.71
N ARG A 23 -3.04 -5.25 10.01
CA ARG A 23 -2.87 -4.23 11.08
C ARG A 23 -1.55 -3.45 10.99
N ASN A 24 -0.52 -4.06 10.41
CA ASN A 24 0.82 -3.48 10.26
C ASN A 24 1.05 -2.82 8.89
N GLU A 25 0.00 -2.66 8.08
CA GLU A 25 -0.01 -1.95 6.80
C GLU A 25 -0.86 -0.70 6.92
N LYS A 26 -0.61 0.30 6.07
CA LYS A 26 -1.53 1.44 5.91
C LYS A 26 -2.23 1.36 4.57
N VAL A 27 -3.46 1.84 4.56
CA VAL A 27 -4.25 2.11 3.35
C VAL A 27 -3.79 3.46 2.80
N TYR A 28 -3.43 3.50 1.52
CA TYR A 28 -3.03 4.75 0.84
C TYR A 28 -4.06 5.22 -0.19
N VAL A 29 -4.43 4.34 -1.10
CA VAL A 29 -5.34 4.62 -2.22
C VAL A 29 -6.19 3.39 -2.52
N PHE A 30 -7.23 3.55 -3.34
CA PHE A 30 -7.91 2.43 -3.97
C PHE A 30 -7.17 2.00 -5.23
N CYS A 31 -7.13 0.70 -5.46
CA CYS A 31 -6.66 0.10 -6.69
C CYS A 31 -7.73 0.19 -7.79
N LEU A 32 -7.36 -0.08 -9.05
CA LEU A 32 -8.31 -0.03 -10.16
C LEU A 32 -9.44 -1.06 -9.99
N SER A 33 -9.13 -2.17 -9.31
CA SER A 33 -10.11 -3.18 -8.90
C SER A 33 -11.07 -2.75 -7.80
N GLY A 34 -10.94 -1.54 -7.25
CA GLY A 34 -11.72 -1.05 -6.11
C GLY A 34 -11.24 -1.56 -4.74
N LYS A 35 -10.20 -2.40 -4.73
CA LYS A 35 -9.55 -2.91 -3.50
C LYS A 35 -8.69 -1.85 -2.82
N LEU A 36 -8.35 -2.06 -1.56
CA LEU A 36 -7.43 -1.19 -0.80
C LEU A 36 -5.99 -1.47 -1.21
N CYS A 37 -5.23 -0.41 -1.50
CA CYS A 37 -3.78 -0.49 -1.64
C CYS A 37 -3.13 -0.52 -0.25
N CYS A 38 -2.66 -1.70 0.15
CA CYS A 38 -2.02 -1.94 1.44
C CYS A 38 -0.50 -1.82 1.31
N VAL A 39 0.10 -0.89 2.07
CA VAL A 39 1.54 -0.57 2.00
C VAL A 39 2.20 -0.75 3.37
N LYS A 40 3.34 -1.44 3.40
CA LYS A 40 4.13 -1.62 4.61
C LYS A 40 4.78 -0.29 5.04
N PRO A 41 4.83 0.03 6.35
CA PRO A 41 5.42 1.25 6.91
C PRO A 41 6.84 1.57 6.43
N LYS A 42 7.67 0.55 6.21
CA LYS A 42 9.05 0.71 5.74
C LYS A 42 9.20 1.34 4.34
N PHE A 43 8.13 1.36 3.56
CA PHE A 43 8.11 1.97 2.22
C PHE A 43 7.35 3.30 2.20
N GLN A 44 6.99 3.81 3.38
CA GLN A 44 6.38 5.11 3.53
C GLN A 44 7.51 6.15 3.65
N PRO A 45 7.38 7.32 3.00
CA PRO A 45 8.27 8.42 3.29
C PRO A 45 8.15 8.76 4.78
N ASN A 46 9.29 8.90 5.46
CA ASN A 46 9.33 9.45 6.81
C ASN A 46 9.00 10.95 6.72
N ILE A 47 7.72 11.27 6.55
CA ILE A 47 7.21 12.61 6.78
C ILE A 47 7.21 12.85 8.29
N SER A 48 8.39 13.05 8.86
CA SER A 48 8.50 13.71 10.15
C SER A 48 7.89 15.10 9.98
N PRO A 49 6.88 15.51 10.77
CA PRO A 49 6.24 16.83 10.68
C PRO A 49 7.19 18.02 10.92
N GLN A 50 8.49 17.77 11.09
CA GLN A 50 9.55 18.78 11.20
C GLN A 50 9.97 19.41 9.86
N LEU A 51 9.52 18.88 8.71
CA LEU A 51 9.86 19.41 7.37
C LEU A 51 8.67 20.11 6.69
N ILE A 52 7.82 20.77 7.48
CA ILE A 52 6.86 21.78 6.98
C ILE A 52 7.09 23.05 7.81
N LYS A 53 8.34 23.53 7.82
CA LYS A 53 8.68 24.88 8.26
C LYS A 53 9.11 25.65 7.01
N THR A 54 8.15 26.23 6.31
CA THR A 54 8.39 27.31 5.36
C THR A 54 7.19 28.22 5.41
#